data_AF-D8LX80-F1
#
_entry.id   AF-D8LX80-F1
#
_cell.length_a   1.000
_cell.length_b   1.000
_cell.length_c   1.000
_cell.angle_alpha   90.00
_cell.angle_beta   90.00
_cell.angle_gamma   90.00
#
_symmetry.space_group_name_H-M   'P 1'
#
loop_
_entity.id
_entity.type
_entity.pdbx_description
1 polymer ?
#
loop_
_entity_poly.entity_id
_entity_poly.type
_entity_poly.pdbx_seq_one_letter_code
_entity_poly.pdbx_strand_id
1 'polypeptide(L)'
;MKRSGGLVDAAGKPAGTAVPLVDAAGVPLGGVKEPVHITEDIDAVLRSRGGQSSMKPTTKPPTKPTAMKPPMKSGSDAMLNVYDAKEGDRIEVCPEACMLVQEIVMWLEETKGSALFIDYGNDYASQNSIRGIKNHQFVSYLQEPGEVDITADVDFQALRKVVENSKSASVKYHGPIPQGYFLCGLGIEERVRQMAETVEDDAKVDDIIKSAERLVNKDQMGEVYKVCCLTTGGQPTGFEGEEQFCCVVCLKGGTSPVSSCRRN
;
A
#
# COMPACT_ATOMS: atom_id res chain seq x y z
N MET A 1 39.27 -25.55 -6.07
CA MET A 1 39.80 -24.19 -6.34
C MET A 1 38.97 -23.20 -5.53
N LYS A 2 39.60 -22.46 -4.61
CA LYS A 2 38.98 -21.38 -3.81
C LYS A 2 39.18 -20.05 -4.51
N ARG A 3 38.17 -19.18 -4.49
CA ARG A 3 38.27 -17.73 -4.17
C ARG A 3 36.87 -17.13 -4.03
N SER A 4 36.47 -16.90 -2.78
CA SER A 4 35.42 -16.00 -2.35
C SER A 4 35.87 -14.56 -2.59
N GLY A 5 35.12 -13.77 -3.36
CA GLY A 5 35.37 -12.34 -3.52
C GLY A 5 34.86 -11.57 -2.30
N GLY A 6 35.77 -11.15 -1.42
CA GLY A 6 35.46 -10.16 -0.38
C GLY A 6 35.45 -8.75 -0.96
N LEU A 7 34.67 -7.85 -0.36
CA LEU A 7 34.70 -6.42 -0.71
C LEU A 7 36.10 -5.84 -0.51
N VAL A 8 36.54 -5.06 -1.50
CA VAL A 8 37.76 -4.26 -1.45
C VAL A 8 37.39 -2.78 -1.45
N ASP A 9 38.23 -1.95 -0.83
CA ASP A 9 38.08 -0.50 -0.89
C ASP A 9 38.47 0.07 -2.27
N ALA A 10 38.30 1.38 -2.46
CA ALA A 10 38.64 2.09 -3.70
C ALA A 10 40.14 2.01 -4.08
N ALA A 11 41.01 1.52 -3.19
CA ALA A 11 42.43 1.29 -3.43
C ALA A 11 42.77 -0.21 -3.62
N GLY A 12 41.77 -1.10 -3.64
CA GLY A 12 41.93 -2.53 -3.91
C GLY A 12 42.41 -3.36 -2.71
N LYS A 13 42.34 -2.84 -1.47
CA LYS A 13 42.67 -3.62 -0.25
C LYS A 13 41.44 -4.31 0.32
N PRO A 14 41.57 -5.53 0.89
CA PRO A 14 40.45 -6.24 1.51
C PRO A 14 39.93 -5.47 2.73
N ALA A 15 38.64 -5.11 2.71
CA ALA A 15 38.02 -4.33 3.77
C ALA A 15 37.63 -5.25 4.96
N GLY A 16 38.24 -5.02 6.13
CA GLY A 16 37.82 -5.64 7.37
C GLY A 16 36.48 -5.07 7.84
N THR A 17 35.48 -5.92 8.03
CA THR A 17 34.14 -5.54 8.47
C THR A 17 34.13 -5.04 9.91
N ALA A 18 34.07 -3.72 10.08
CA ALA A 18 33.41 -3.05 11.20
C ALA A 18 33.23 -1.58 10.83
N VAL A 19 32.06 -1.21 10.31
CA VAL A 19 31.67 0.21 10.21
C VAL A 19 31.18 0.61 11.61
N PRO A 20 31.84 1.54 12.31
CA PRO A 20 31.37 1.97 13.62
C PRO A 20 30.06 2.73 13.45
N LEU A 21 29.08 2.44 14.32
CA LEU A 21 27.88 3.27 14.47
C LEU A 21 28.32 4.66 14.94
N VAL A 22 27.99 5.67 14.15
CA VAL A 22 28.26 7.08 14.44
C VAL A 22 26.95 7.79 14.77
N ASP A 23 27.02 8.86 15.54
CA ASP A 23 25.87 9.75 15.72
C ASP A 23 25.59 10.58 14.45
N ALA A 24 24.55 11.42 14.49
CA ALA A 24 24.16 12.29 13.38
C ALA A 24 25.25 13.33 13.00
N ALA A 25 26.31 13.47 13.80
CA ALA A 25 27.47 14.33 13.52
C ALA A 25 28.70 13.53 13.02
N GLY A 26 28.58 12.22 12.85
CA GLY A 26 29.66 11.36 12.35
C GLY A 26 30.66 10.91 13.42
N VAL A 27 30.34 11.05 14.71
CA VAL A 27 31.23 10.65 15.82
C VAL A 27 30.97 9.19 16.24
N PRO A 28 32.00 8.30 16.27
CA PRO A 28 31.84 6.90 16.66
C PRO A 28 31.36 6.72 18.10
N LEU A 29 30.29 5.94 18.28
CA LEU A 29 29.76 5.61 19.59
C LEU A 29 30.65 4.53 20.25
N GLY A 30 31.40 4.92 21.29
CA GLY A 30 32.25 4.02 22.07
C GLY A 30 31.42 2.98 22.83
N GLY A 31 31.85 1.72 22.76
CA GLY A 31 31.11 0.57 23.27
C GLY A 31 30.82 0.62 24.77
N VAL A 32 29.54 0.77 25.11
CA VAL A 32 28.97 0.38 26.41
C VAL A 32 27.71 -0.44 26.09
N LYS A 33 27.70 -1.71 26.52
CA LYS A 33 26.53 -2.58 26.44
C LYS A 33 25.61 -2.24 27.61
N GLU A 34 24.58 -1.45 27.36
CA GLU A 34 23.38 -1.37 28.20
C GLU A 34 22.18 -1.78 27.32
N PRO A 35 21.32 -2.71 27.76
CA PRO A 35 20.17 -3.13 26.97
C PRO A 35 19.11 -2.03 26.99
N VAL A 36 18.92 -1.35 25.84
CA VAL A 36 17.83 -0.40 25.66
C VAL A 36 16.50 -1.17 25.59
N HIS A 37 15.81 -1.24 26.71
CA HIS A 37 14.42 -1.71 26.80
C HIS A 37 13.48 -0.57 26.41
N ILE A 38 12.96 -0.62 25.18
CA ILE A 38 11.90 0.29 24.72
C ILE A 38 10.57 -0.19 25.30
N THR A 39 10.30 0.11 26.58
CA THR A 39 8.98 -0.14 27.18
C THR A 39 8.57 0.82 28.30
N GLU A 40 9.38 1.81 28.68
CA GLU A 40 9.06 2.64 29.87
C GLU A 40 8.13 3.83 29.59
N ASP A 41 7.88 4.19 28.33
CA ASP A 41 7.12 5.41 27.98
C ASP A 41 5.59 5.21 27.87
N ILE A 42 5.07 3.99 27.94
CA ILE A 42 3.61 3.74 27.85
C ILE A 42 2.95 3.85 29.24
N ASP A 43 3.60 3.35 30.29
CA ASP A 43 3.04 3.35 31.64
C ASP A 43 3.02 4.75 32.29
N ALA A 44 3.94 5.64 31.90
CA ALA A 44 3.96 7.02 32.39
C ALA A 44 2.78 7.85 31.83
N VAL A 45 2.36 7.57 30.59
CA VAL A 45 1.21 8.21 29.93
C VAL A 45 -0.12 7.74 30.52
N LEU A 46 -0.20 6.48 30.98
CA LEU A 46 -1.40 5.95 31.63
C LEU A 46 -1.55 6.44 33.09
N ARG A 47 -0.44 6.73 33.78
CA ARG A 47 -0.46 7.30 35.14
C ARG A 47 -0.87 8.78 35.18
N SER A 48 -0.62 9.55 34.12
CA SER A 48 -0.91 11.00 34.08
C SER A 48 -2.37 11.35 33.77
N ARG A 49 -3.21 10.36 33.42
CA ARG A 49 -4.64 10.55 33.09
C ARG A 49 -5.64 10.13 34.18
N GLY A 50 -5.17 9.72 35.35
CA GLY A 50 -6.02 9.27 36.46
C GLY A 50 -6.42 10.37 37.45
N GLY A 51 -7.35 11.26 37.07
CA GLY A 51 -7.92 12.29 37.95
C GLY A 51 -9.33 11.92 38.47
N GLN A 52 -9.38 11.43 39.71
CA GLN A 52 -10.46 11.47 40.72
C GLN A 52 -11.93 11.24 40.32
N SER A 53 -12.53 10.15 40.82
CA SER A 53 -13.86 10.20 41.41
C SER A 53 -14.02 9.13 42.50
N SER A 54 -14.32 9.58 43.72
CA SER A 54 -14.59 8.74 44.88
C SER A 54 -16.05 8.33 44.94
N MET A 55 -16.36 7.04 45.09
CA MET A 55 -17.63 6.60 45.68
C MET A 55 -17.49 5.18 46.30
N LYS A 56 -18.12 5.03 47.47
CA LYS A 56 -18.01 3.92 48.44
C LYS A 56 -18.52 2.55 47.93
N PRO A 57 -18.11 1.43 48.57
CA PRO A 57 -18.39 0.09 48.11
C PRO A 57 -19.77 -0.42 48.56
N THR A 58 -20.53 -1.04 47.65
CA THR A 58 -21.67 -1.90 47.99
C THR A 58 -21.52 -3.25 47.30
N THR A 59 -21.79 -4.29 48.09
CA THR A 59 -21.53 -5.71 47.83
C THR A 59 -22.60 -6.36 46.96
N LYS A 60 -22.18 -7.02 45.87
CA LYS A 60 -22.81 -8.25 45.34
C LYS A 60 -21.85 -8.95 44.38
N PRO A 61 -21.66 -10.29 44.45
CA PRO A 61 -20.75 -10.97 43.54
C PRO A 61 -21.47 -11.32 42.23
N PRO A 62 -20.88 -11.08 41.05
CA PRO A 62 -21.29 -11.75 39.83
C PRO A 62 -20.42 -12.99 39.56
N THR A 63 -21.08 -13.90 38.86
CA THR A 63 -20.75 -15.28 38.52
C THR A 63 -19.60 -15.44 37.52
N LYS A 64 -18.80 -16.51 37.74
CA LYS A 64 -17.84 -17.26 36.88
C LYS A 64 -17.14 -16.54 35.71
N PRO A 65 -15.80 -16.69 35.56
CA PRO A 65 -15.06 -16.07 34.48
C PRO A 65 -15.39 -16.72 33.13
N THR A 66 -15.91 -15.93 32.20
CA THR A 66 -15.92 -16.22 30.77
C THR A 66 -14.49 -16.29 30.25
N ALA A 67 -14.24 -17.25 29.35
CA ALA A 67 -12.95 -17.56 28.77
C ALA A 67 -12.22 -16.29 28.28
N MET A 68 -10.97 -16.14 28.72
CA MET A 68 -10.07 -15.11 28.22
C MET A 68 -9.94 -15.26 26.70
N LYS A 69 -10.21 -14.17 25.96
CA LYS A 69 -9.84 -14.08 24.54
C LYS A 69 -8.33 -14.40 24.44
N PRO A 70 -7.90 -15.20 23.45
CA PRO A 70 -6.49 -15.50 23.29
C PRO A 70 -5.70 -14.19 23.12
N PRO A 71 -4.47 -14.11 23.67
CA PRO A 71 -3.65 -12.92 23.53
C PRO A 71 -3.46 -12.60 22.05
N MET A 72 -3.59 -11.32 21.69
CA MET A 72 -3.28 -10.83 20.35
C MET A 72 -1.88 -11.29 20.00
N LYS A 73 -1.74 -12.06 18.92
CA LYS A 73 -0.42 -12.34 18.36
C LYS A 73 0.24 -10.98 18.07
N SER A 74 1.53 -10.85 18.34
CA SER A 74 2.26 -9.63 17.99
C SER A 74 2.03 -9.31 16.50
N GLY A 75 1.87 -8.04 16.14
CA GLY A 75 1.63 -7.64 14.74
C GLY A 75 2.65 -8.23 13.76
N SER A 76 3.87 -8.54 14.22
CA SER A 76 4.91 -9.20 13.44
C SER A 76 4.59 -10.65 13.07
N ASP A 77 3.98 -11.47 13.95
CA ASP A 77 3.66 -12.87 13.65
C ASP A 77 2.49 -13.03 12.68
N ALA A 78 1.59 -12.03 12.64
CA ALA A 78 0.51 -11.96 11.66
C ALA A 78 1.01 -11.53 10.27
N MET A 79 2.12 -10.77 10.21
CA MET A 79 2.66 -10.22 8.97
C MET A 79 3.68 -11.15 8.30
N LEU A 80 4.44 -11.94 9.06
CA LEU A 80 5.46 -12.86 8.55
C LEU A 80 4.91 -14.11 7.83
N ASN A 81 3.62 -14.42 7.98
CA ASN A 81 3.00 -15.60 7.33
C ASN A 81 2.15 -15.24 6.09
N VAL A 82 2.29 -14.03 5.54
CA VAL A 82 1.60 -13.66 4.30
C VAL A 82 2.17 -14.43 3.09
N TYR A 83 3.48 -14.66 3.08
CA TYR A 83 4.19 -15.26 1.95
C TYR A 83 4.82 -16.59 2.35
N ASP A 84 4.74 -17.59 1.46
CA ASP A 84 5.46 -18.86 1.56
C ASP A 84 6.90 -18.70 1.03
N ALA A 85 7.66 -17.78 1.64
CA ALA A 85 8.99 -17.40 1.20
C ALA A 85 10.03 -18.47 1.56
N LYS A 86 10.92 -18.80 0.62
CA LYS A 86 12.00 -19.78 0.76
C LYS A 86 13.34 -19.09 1.01
N GLU A 87 14.31 -19.86 1.51
CA GLU A 87 15.68 -19.37 1.64
C GLU A 87 16.21 -18.91 0.26
N GLY A 88 16.64 -17.65 0.19
CA GLY A 88 17.09 -17.01 -1.05
C GLY A 88 16.07 -16.08 -1.69
N ASP A 89 14.79 -16.15 -1.32
CA ASP A 89 13.78 -15.21 -1.80
C ASP A 89 14.04 -13.80 -1.26
N ARG A 90 13.67 -12.81 -2.07
CA ARG A 90 13.71 -11.39 -1.71
C ARG A 90 12.33 -10.81 -1.88
N ILE A 91 11.83 -10.20 -0.81
CA ILE A 91 10.52 -9.56 -0.79
C ILE A 91 10.66 -8.18 -0.16
N GLU A 92 9.92 -7.23 -0.71
CA GLU A 92 9.73 -5.92 -0.12
C GLU A 92 8.43 -5.93 0.69
N VAL A 93 8.49 -5.39 1.90
CA VAL A 93 7.35 -5.35 2.83
C VAL A 93 7.24 -3.94 3.38
N CYS A 94 6.02 -3.40 3.41
CA CYS A 94 5.71 -2.13 4.04
C CYS A 94 4.81 -2.35 5.29
N PRO A 95 5.42 -2.48 6.49
CA PRO A 95 4.66 -2.64 7.73
C PRO A 95 3.67 -1.52 8.00
N GLU A 96 4.04 -0.29 7.64
CA GLU A 96 3.23 0.90 7.91
C GLU A 96 1.94 0.93 7.10
N ALA A 97 1.99 0.52 5.82
CA ALA A 97 0.80 0.34 5.01
C ALA A 97 -0.16 -0.71 5.62
N CYS A 98 0.39 -1.80 6.17
CA CYS A 98 -0.39 -2.83 6.83
C CYS A 98 -1.05 -2.31 8.13
N MET A 99 -0.33 -1.54 8.92
CA MET A 99 -0.86 -0.89 10.13
C MET A 99 -1.97 0.10 9.79
N LEU A 100 -1.77 0.93 8.77
CA LEU A 100 -2.79 1.88 8.29
C LEU A 100 -4.06 1.16 7.86
N VAL A 101 -3.96 0.08 7.08
CA VAL A 101 -5.13 -0.70 6.67
C VAL A 101 -5.83 -1.33 7.88
N GLN A 102 -5.09 -1.81 8.87
CA GLN A 102 -5.67 -2.34 10.10
C GLN A 102 -6.46 -1.27 10.88
N GLU A 103 -5.94 -0.04 10.97
CA GLU A 103 -6.66 1.09 11.57
C GLU A 103 -7.93 1.46 10.78
N ILE A 104 -7.84 1.50 9.45
CA ILE A 104 -9.00 1.77 8.59
C ILE A 104 -10.08 0.69 8.77
N VAL A 105 -9.70 -0.59 8.89
CA VAL A 105 -10.66 -1.67 9.20
C VAL A 105 -11.38 -1.38 10.50
N MET A 106 -10.66 -1.03 11.57
CA MET A 106 -11.27 -0.70 12.87
C MET A 106 -12.22 0.49 12.78
N TRP A 107 -11.85 1.54 12.05
CA TRP A 107 -12.72 2.70 11.84
C TRP A 107 -13.99 2.34 11.06
N LEU A 108 -13.85 1.54 10.01
CA LEU A 108 -14.99 1.08 9.22
C LEU A 108 -15.93 0.22 10.06
N GLU A 109 -15.42 -0.65 10.94
CA GLU A 109 -16.28 -1.44 11.85
C GLU A 109 -17.17 -0.56 12.75
N GLU A 110 -16.65 0.55 13.24
CA GLU A 110 -17.38 1.47 14.12
C GLU A 110 -18.33 2.40 13.37
N THR A 111 -17.86 2.94 12.23
CA THR A 111 -18.55 4.06 11.54
C THR A 111 -19.39 3.62 10.35
N LYS A 112 -19.09 2.44 9.78
CA LYS A 112 -19.54 2.00 8.45
C LYS A 112 -19.03 2.91 7.32
N GLY A 113 -18.95 2.37 6.12
CA GLY A 113 -18.55 3.12 4.93
C GLY A 113 -17.62 2.32 4.04
N SER A 114 -16.78 3.04 3.31
CA SER A 114 -15.83 2.46 2.38
C SER A 114 -14.51 3.24 2.36
N ALA A 115 -13.42 2.56 2.02
CA ALA A 115 -12.11 3.15 1.73
C ALA A 115 -11.65 2.68 0.35
N LEU A 116 -11.13 3.61 -0.47
CA LEU A 116 -10.64 3.32 -1.81
C LEU A 116 -9.14 3.62 -1.88
N PHE A 117 -8.35 2.64 -2.31
CA PHE A 117 -6.91 2.77 -2.49
C PHE A 117 -6.60 2.68 -3.97
N ILE A 118 -5.88 3.66 -4.49
CA ILE A 118 -5.43 3.72 -5.88
C ILE A 118 -3.95 4.02 -5.86
N ASP A 119 -3.15 3.07 -6.30
CA ASP A 119 -1.71 3.27 -6.46
C ASP A 119 -1.16 2.28 -7.48
N TYR A 120 0.07 2.46 -7.91
CA TYR A 120 0.75 1.47 -8.74
C TYR A 120 1.37 0.38 -7.88
N GLY A 121 1.27 -0.86 -8.36
CA GLY A 121 1.71 -2.00 -7.60
C GLY A 121 1.16 -3.33 -8.11
N ASN A 122 1.27 -4.35 -7.27
CA ASN A 122 1.03 -5.74 -7.64
C ASN A 122 0.17 -6.46 -6.59
N ASP A 123 -0.53 -7.52 -6.99
CA ASP A 123 -1.22 -8.45 -6.06
C ASP A 123 -0.28 -9.59 -5.61
N TYR A 124 0.98 -9.24 -5.39
CA TYR A 124 2.05 -10.11 -4.91
C TYR A 124 3.23 -9.25 -4.41
N ALA A 125 4.09 -9.82 -3.58
CA ALA A 125 5.29 -9.13 -3.10
C ALA A 125 6.30 -8.87 -4.21
N SER A 126 6.67 -7.59 -4.38
CA SER A 126 7.76 -7.17 -5.25
C SER A 126 9.12 -7.59 -4.68
N GLN A 127 10.07 -7.91 -5.56
CA GLN A 127 11.44 -8.27 -5.15
C GLN A 127 12.38 -7.05 -5.12
N ASN A 128 12.17 -6.09 -6.03
CA ASN A 128 13.00 -4.91 -6.21
C ASN A 128 12.20 -3.83 -6.95
N SER A 129 11.34 -3.12 -6.23
CA SER A 129 10.50 -2.06 -6.78
C SER A 129 10.92 -0.66 -6.33
N ILE A 130 11.78 -0.53 -5.32
CA ILE A 130 12.29 0.77 -4.86
C ILE A 130 13.02 1.48 -6.00
N ARG A 131 12.54 2.67 -6.32
CA ARG A 131 13.01 3.49 -7.43
C ARG A 131 13.19 4.94 -6.98
N GLY A 132 14.25 5.57 -7.50
CA GLY A 132 14.46 7.01 -7.40
C GLY A 132 13.92 7.71 -8.65
N ILE A 133 13.17 8.80 -8.47
CA ILE A 133 12.67 9.63 -9.56
C ILE A 133 13.17 11.06 -9.34
N LYS A 134 13.81 11.63 -10.37
CA LYS A 134 14.23 13.04 -10.38
C LYS A 134 14.10 13.58 -11.79
N ASN A 135 13.50 14.77 -11.94
CA ASN A 135 13.25 15.41 -13.24
C ASN A 135 12.59 14.47 -14.27
N HIS A 136 11.60 13.68 -13.82
CA HIS A 136 10.88 12.67 -14.63
C HIS A 136 11.76 11.54 -15.20
N GLN A 137 12.91 11.26 -14.59
CA GLN A 137 13.81 10.17 -14.97
C GLN A 137 14.08 9.24 -13.79
N PHE A 138 14.25 7.96 -14.09
CA PHE A 138 14.72 6.99 -13.11
C PHE A 138 16.19 7.23 -12.80
N VAL A 139 16.50 7.41 -11.52
CA VAL A 139 17.85 7.59 -10.99
C VAL A 139 18.10 6.61 -9.85
N SER A 140 19.36 6.43 -9.48
CA SER A 140 19.66 5.68 -8.26
C SER A 140 19.10 6.42 -7.05
N TYR A 141 18.32 5.73 -6.22
CA TYR A 141 17.77 6.27 -4.98
C TYR A 141 18.84 6.57 -3.92
N LEU A 142 20.10 6.18 -4.14
CA LEU A 142 21.24 6.47 -3.26
C LEU A 142 22.08 7.67 -3.69
N GLN A 143 21.79 8.27 -4.84
CA GLN A 143 22.69 9.27 -5.45
C GLN A 143 22.70 10.60 -4.68
N GLU A 144 21.51 11.15 -4.36
CA GLU A 144 21.34 12.45 -3.72
C GLU A 144 20.18 12.40 -2.70
N PRO A 145 20.41 11.87 -1.48
CA PRO A 145 19.37 11.75 -0.46
C PRO A 145 18.71 13.09 -0.14
N GLY A 146 17.38 13.12 -0.09
CA GLY A 146 16.58 14.33 0.12
C GLY A 146 16.19 15.07 -1.16
N GLU A 147 16.90 14.85 -2.27
CA GLU A 147 16.66 15.50 -3.57
C GLU A 147 16.08 14.55 -4.63
N VAL A 148 16.00 13.26 -4.30
CA VAL A 148 15.43 12.20 -5.14
C VAL A 148 14.13 11.74 -4.49
N ASP A 149 13.06 11.74 -5.27
CA ASP A 149 11.78 11.16 -4.84
C ASP A 149 11.91 9.63 -4.82
N ILE A 150 11.59 9.01 -3.69
CA ILE A 150 11.72 7.57 -3.48
C ILE A 150 10.34 6.97 -3.49
N THR A 151 10.18 5.92 -4.29
CA THR A 151 8.88 5.31 -4.49
C THR A 151 9.02 3.80 -4.69
N ALA A 152 7.97 3.04 -4.38
CA ALA A 152 7.97 1.58 -4.43
C ALA A 152 6.57 1.07 -4.78
N ASP A 153 6.49 -0.13 -5.35
CA ASP A 153 5.23 -0.75 -5.72
C ASP A 153 4.45 -1.14 -4.47
N VAL A 154 3.14 -0.83 -4.46
CA VAL A 154 2.25 -1.27 -3.39
C VAL A 154 1.99 -2.77 -3.52
N ASP A 155 2.14 -3.50 -2.42
CA ASP A 155 1.72 -4.90 -2.31
C ASP A 155 0.25 -4.97 -1.86
N PHE A 156 -0.65 -5.12 -2.82
CA PHE A 156 -2.09 -5.24 -2.57
C PHE A 156 -2.48 -6.59 -1.95
N GLN A 157 -1.67 -7.64 -2.13
CA GLN A 157 -1.87 -8.94 -1.47
C GLN A 157 -1.67 -8.80 0.04
N ALA A 158 -0.65 -8.04 0.47
CA ALA A 158 -0.43 -7.73 1.88
C ALA A 158 -1.66 -7.04 2.48
N LEU A 159 -2.18 -6.01 1.81
CA LEU A 159 -3.35 -5.25 2.29
C LEU A 159 -4.59 -6.14 2.41
N ARG A 160 -4.83 -7.02 1.41
CA ARG A 160 -5.90 -8.01 1.44
C ARG A 160 -5.77 -8.92 2.66
N LYS A 161 -4.56 -9.42 2.92
CA LYS A 161 -4.27 -10.35 4.01
C LYS A 161 -4.46 -9.71 5.38
N VAL A 162 -4.14 -8.43 5.55
CA VAL A 162 -4.46 -7.69 6.78
C VAL A 162 -5.97 -7.72 7.05
N VAL A 163 -6.78 -7.43 6.03
CA VAL A 163 -8.24 -7.42 6.17
C VAL A 163 -8.78 -8.83 6.46
N GLU A 164 -8.33 -9.85 5.72
CA GLU A 164 -8.70 -11.25 5.98
C GLU A 164 -8.33 -11.70 7.40
N ASN A 165 -7.14 -11.31 7.89
CA ASN A 165 -6.63 -11.68 9.21
C ASN A 165 -7.27 -10.91 10.36
N SER A 166 -7.84 -9.73 10.10
CA SER A 166 -8.58 -8.95 11.11
C SER A 166 -9.80 -9.71 11.66
N LYS A 167 -10.32 -10.69 10.89
CA LYS A 167 -11.56 -11.44 11.18
C LYS A 167 -12.78 -10.53 11.38
N SER A 168 -12.74 -9.33 10.80
CA SER A 168 -13.91 -8.45 10.74
C SER A 168 -15.06 -9.16 10.04
N ALA A 169 -16.25 -9.16 10.66
CA ALA A 169 -17.45 -9.72 10.05
C ALA A 169 -18.14 -8.73 9.09
N SER A 170 -17.85 -7.43 9.23
CA SER A 170 -18.51 -6.37 8.48
C SER A 170 -17.65 -5.86 7.31
N VAL A 171 -16.33 -5.80 7.46
CA VAL A 171 -15.43 -5.24 6.43
C VAL A 171 -15.05 -6.29 5.39
N LYS A 172 -15.26 -5.97 4.12
CA LYS A 172 -14.90 -6.80 2.96
C LYS A 172 -13.86 -6.09 2.11
N TYR A 173 -12.90 -6.85 1.59
CA TYR A 173 -11.91 -6.40 0.62
C TYR A 173 -12.36 -6.73 -0.80
N HIS A 174 -12.24 -5.76 -1.72
CA HIS A 174 -12.57 -5.88 -3.14
C HIS A 174 -11.35 -5.46 -3.99
N GLY A 175 -11.07 -6.21 -5.06
CA GLY A 175 -9.91 -5.99 -5.93
C GLY A 175 -8.67 -6.80 -5.53
N PRO A 176 -7.44 -6.31 -5.81
CA PRO A 176 -7.21 -5.15 -6.63
C PRO A 176 -7.66 -5.45 -8.08
N ILE A 177 -8.15 -4.44 -8.77
CA ILE A 177 -8.39 -4.49 -10.22
C ILE A 177 -7.52 -3.43 -10.91
N PRO A 178 -7.16 -3.59 -12.19
CA PRO A 178 -6.44 -2.53 -12.89
C PRO A 178 -7.28 -1.25 -12.99
N GLN A 179 -6.61 -0.10 -12.89
CA GLN A 179 -7.24 1.23 -12.90
C GLN A 179 -8.08 1.46 -14.15
N GLY A 180 -7.63 0.96 -15.30
CA GLY A 180 -8.38 1.09 -16.55
C GLY A 180 -9.77 0.49 -16.43
N TYR A 181 -9.88 -0.74 -15.90
CA TYR A 181 -11.17 -1.38 -15.66
C TYR A 181 -12.05 -0.60 -14.69
N PHE A 182 -11.47 -0.16 -13.56
CA PHE A 182 -12.21 0.61 -12.57
C PHE A 182 -12.81 1.89 -13.17
N LEU A 183 -12.01 2.68 -13.88
CA LEU A 183 -12.46 3.95 -14.48
C LEU A 183 -13.47 3.72 -15.62
N CYS A 184 -13.29 2.67 -16.41
CA CYS A 184 -14.24 2.30 -17.45
C CYS A 184 -15.58 1.86 -16.85
N GLY A 185 -15.57 1.04 -15.79
CA GLY A 185 -16.77 0.65 -15.05
C GLY A 185 -17.51 1.85 -14.42
N LEU A 186 -16.81 2.93 -14.12
CA LEU A 186 -17.40 4.19 -13.63
C LEU A 186 -17.88 5.14 -14.75
N GLY A 187 -17.70 4.80 -16.03
CA GLY A 187 -18.20 5.59 -17.16
C GLY A 187 -17.30 6.77 -17.56
N ILE A 188 -15.98 6.59 -17.50
CA ILE A 188 -15.02 7.62 -17.94
C ILE A 188 -15.21 8.01 -19.41
N GLU A 189 -15.60 7.09 -20.29
CA GLU A 189 -15.80 7.39 -21.71
C GLU A 189 -16.97 8.34 -21.95
N GLU A 190 -18.09 8.12 -21.26
CA GLU A 190 -19.25 9.01 -21.30
C GLU A 190 -18.86 10.40 -20.82
N ARG A 191 -18.05 10.47 -19.75
CA ARG A 191 -17.58 11.74 -19.21
C ARG A 191 -16.67 12.48 -20.19
N VAL A 192 -15.73 11.77 -20.83
CA VAL A 192 -14.83 12.34 -21.84
C VAL A 192 -15.62 12.86 -23.03
N ARG A 193 -16.61 12.10 -23.51
CA ARG A 193 -17.49 12.53 -24.62
C ARG A 193 -18.23 13.82 -24.28
N GLN A 194 -18.87 13.89 -23.11
CA GLN A 194 -19.56 15.10 -22.66
C GLN A 194 -18.61 16.30 -22.57
N MET A 195 -17.40 16.09 -22.05
CA MET A 195 -16.40 17.16 -21.98
C MET A 195 -15.99 17.64 -23.38
N ALA A 196 -15.69 16.72 -24.29
CA ALA A 196 -15.32 17.02 -25.68
C ALA A 196 -16.40 17.81 -26.44
N GLU A 197 -17.68 17.54 -26.18
CA GLU A 197 -18.80 18.25 -26.82
C GLU A 197 -18.98 19.69 -26.29
N THR A 198 -18.52 19.97 -25.07
CA THR A 198 -18.72 21.28 -24.41
C THR A 198 -17.53 22.24 -24.57
N VAL A 199 -16.38 21.74 -25.00
CA VAL A 199 -15.15 22.52 -25.14
C VAL A 199 -14.99 22.98 -26.59
N GLU A 200 -14.97 24.30 -26.79
CA GLU A 200 -14.84 24.91 -28.13
C GLU A 200 -13.41 24.86 -28.69
N ASP A 201 -12.42 24.59 -27.84
CA ASP A 201 -10.99 24.58 -28.19
C ASP A 201 -10.51 23.16 -28.53
N ASP A 202 -10.31 22.91 -29.82
CA ASP A 202 -9.89 21.60 -30.34
C ASP A 202 -8.60 21.07 -29.70
N ALA A 203 -7.65 21.95 -29.35
CA ALA A 203 -6.41 21.53 -28.71
C ALA A 203 -6.68 20.96 -27.30
N LYS A 204 -7.59 21.59 -26.56
CA LYS A 204 -8.02 21.09 -25.24
C LYS A 204 -8.82 19.79 -25.37
N VAL A 205 -9.62 19.62 -26.42
CA VAL A 205 -10.32 18.35 -26.67
C VAL A 205 -9.32 17.21 -26.86
N ASP A 206 -8.28 17.41 -27.68
CA ASP A 206 -7.24 16.39 -27.88
C ASP A 206 -6.45 16.09 -26.60
N ASP A 207 -6.17 17.11 -25.78
CA ASP A 207 -5.54 16.93 -24.45
C ASP A 207 -6.41 16.11 -23.49
N ILE A 208 -7.73 16.35 -23.48
CA ILE A 208 -8.69 15.56 -22.68
C ILE A 208 -8.66 14.09 -23.12
N ILE A 209 -8.72 13.85 -24.42
CA ILE A 209 -8.72 12.49 -24.99
C ILE A 209 -7.41 11.77 -24.66
N LYS A 210 -6.25 12.41 -24.88
CA LYS A 210 -4.93 11.85 -24.55
C LYS A 210 -4.77 11.56 -23.07
N SER A 211 -5.27 12.44 -22.21
CA SER A 211 -5.21 12.26 -20.76
C SER A 211 -6.06 11.06 -20.32
N ALA A 212 -7.27 10.94 -20.85
CA ALA A 212 -8.14 9.80 -20.58
C ALA A 212 -7.55 8.48 -21.10
N GLU A 213 -7.01 8.50 -22.33
CA GLU A 213 -6.30 7.35 -22.90
C GLU A 213 -5.16 6.91 -21.99
N ARG A 214 -4.36 7.86 -21.48
CA ARG A 214 -3.28 7.53 -20.55
C ARG A 214 -3.74 6.87 -19.25
N LEU A 215 -4.90 7.28 -18.73
CA LEU A 215 -5.45 6.74 -17.49
C LEU A 215 -5.96 5.31 -17.62
N VAL A 216 -6.46 4.91 -18.80
CA VAL A 216 -7.14 3.61 -18.97
C VAL A 216 -6.42 2.63 -19.88
N ASN A 217 -5.49 3.10 -20.72
CA ASN A 217 -4.75 2.22 -21.62
C ASN A 217 -3.84 1.28 -20.82
N LYS A 218 -3.95 -0.02 -21.13
CA LYS A 218 -3.17 -1.10 -20.50
C LYS A 218 -1.65 -0.92 -20.63
N ASP A 219 -1.19 -0.31 -21.73
CA ASP A 219 0.24 -0.10 -21.98
C ASP A 219 0.77 1.15 -21.24
N GLN A 220 -0.11 1.82 -20.47
CA GLN A 220 0.18 3.01 -19.67
C GLN A 220 -0.31 2.83 -18.24
N MET A 221 -1.07 3.79 -17.68
CA MET A 221 -1.51 3.73 -16.27
C MET A 221 -2.64 2.73 -16.05
N GLY A 222 -3.36 2.31 -17.10
CA GLY A 222 -4.53 1.46 -16.98
C GLY A 222 -4.22 0.09 -16.37
N GLU A 223 -3.05 -0.47 -16.65
CA GLU A 223 -2.61 -1.74 -16.08
C GLU A 223 -1.71 -1.55 -14.85
N VAL A 224 -0.77 -0.60 -14.91
CA VAL A 224 0.25 -0.41 -13.86
C VAL A 224 -0.37 0.06 -12.54
N TYR A 225 -1.42 0.90 -12.60
CA TYR A 225 -2.18 1.29 -11.43
C TYR A 225 -3.24 0.25 -11.10
N LYS A 226 -3.40 0.01 -9.80
CA LYS A 226 -4.35 -0.92 -9.21
C LYS A 226 -5.28 -0.18 -8.27
N VAL A 227 -6.50 -0.71 -8.17
CA VAL A 227 -7.56 -0.14 -7.34
C VAL A 227 -8.12 -1.23 -6.45
N CYS A 228 -8.09 -1.02 -5.13
CA CYS A 228 -8.78 -1.89 -4.18
C CYS A 228 -9.70 -1.07 -3.27
N CYS A 229 -10.73 -1.72 -2.73
CA CYS A 229 -11.73 -1.08 -1.91
C CYS A 229 -12.06 -1.92 -0.68
N LEU A 230 -12.21 -1.27 0.46
CA LEU A 230 -12.77 -1.85 1.67
C LEU A 230 -14.20 -1.34 1.83
N THR A 231 -15.17 -2.21 2.12
CA THR A 231 -16.56 -1.80 2.38
C THR A 231 -17.14 -2.52 3.59
N THR A 232 -18.02 -1.87 4.34
CA THR A 232 -18.80 -2.53 5.41
C THR A 232 -20.07 -3.24 4.94
N GLY A 233 -20.31 -3.27 3.63
CA GLY A 233 -21.54 -3.81 3.06
C GLY A 233 -21.69 -3.48 1.57
N GLY A 234 -22.47 -4.30 0.87
CA GLY A 234 -22.70 -4.15 -0.57
C GLY A 234 -21.49 -4.48 -1.44
N GLN A 235 -21.74 -4.54 -2.75
CA GLN A 235 -20.70 -4.54 -3.77
C GLN A 235 -20.39 -3.06 -4.10
N PRO A 236 -19.12 -2.61 -4.03
CA PRO A 236 -18.76 -1.26 -4.45
C PRO A 236 -18.90 -1.11 -5.97
N THR A 237 -19.38 0.05 -6.41
CA THR A 237 -19.48 0.39 -7.83
C THR A 237 -18.10 0.42 -8.48
N GLY A 238 -17.99 -0.09 -9.71
CA GLY A 238 -16.72 -0.16 -10.45
C GLY A 238 -15.90 -1.42 -10.16
N PHE A 239 -16.42 -2.34 -9.33
CA PHE A 239 -15.80 -3.63 -9.01
C PHE A 239 -16.64 -4.82 -9.51
N GLU A 240 -17.46 -4.63 -10.56
CA GLU A 240 -18.40 -5.66 -11.03
C GLU A 240 -17.77 -6.78 -11.90
N GLY A 241 -16.49 -6.69 -12.32
CA GLY A 241 -15.77 -7.78 -13.00
C GLY A 241 -14.68 -7.35 -14.00
N GLU A 242 -13.82 -8.30 -14.40
CA GLU A 242 -12.59 -8.09 -15.19
C GLU A 242 -12.77 -8.03 -16.74
N GLU A 243 -14.01 -7.97 -17.25
CA GLU A 243 -14.28 -8.11 -18.70
C GLU A 243 -14.56 -6.78 -19.45
N GLN A 244 -14.02 -5.63 -18.99
CA GLN A 244 -14.24 -4.34 -19.65
C GLN A 244 -12.94 -3.55 -19.89
N PHE A 245 -12.09 -3.97 -20.83
CA PHE A 245 -11.15 -3.02 -21.43
C PHE A 245 -11.90 -2.16 -22.44
N CYS A 246 -12.06 -0.89 -22.12
CA CYS A 246 -12.71 0.07 -22.99
C CYS A 246 -11.70 0.67 -23.98
N CYS A 247 -12.10 0.71 -25.25
CA CYS A 247 -11.26 1.21 -26.32
C CYS A 247 -11.53 2.71 -26.49
N VAL A 248 -10.73 3.55 -25.84
CA VAL A 248 -10.79 5.02 -25.96
C VAL A 248 -10.67 5.49 -27.41
N VAL A 249 -10.07 4.66 -28.28
CA VAL A 249 -9.94 4.91 -29.74
C VAL A 249 -11.30 5.11 -30.42
N CYS A 250 -12.40 4.60 -29.87
CA CYS A 250 -13.74 4.81 -30.42
C CYS A 250 -14.24 6.27 -30.30
N LEU A 251 -13.59 7.13 -29.50
CA LEU A 251 -14.03 8.52 -29.30
C LEU A 251 -13.65 9.47 -30.46
N LYS A 252 -12.74 9.08 -31.36
CA LYS A 252 -12.33 9.92 -32.53
C LYS A 252 -13.28 9.80 -33.74
N GLY A 253 -14.58 9.55 -33.52
CA GLY A 253 -15.60 9.61 -34.57
C GLY A 253 -15.71 8.40 -35.51
N GLY A 254 -15.09 7.27 -35.17
CA GLY A 254 -15.26 6.02 -35.91
C GLY A 254 -16.51 5.28 -35.45
N THR A 255 -17.50 5.09 -36.33
CA THR A 255 -18.68 4.23 -36.10
C THR A 255 -18.27 2.75 -36.09
N SER A 256 -17.51 2.32 -35.08
CA SER A 256 -17.31 0.90 -34.82
C SER A 256 -18.22 0.47 -33.67
N PRO A 257 -19.11 -0.52 -33.88
CA PRO A 257 -20.03 -0.94 -32.84
C PRO A 257 -19.25 -1.51 -31.66
N VAL A 258 -19.76 -1.27 -30.44
CA VAL A 258 -19.25 -1.77 -29.15
C VAL A 258 -18.97 -3.29 -29.18
N SER A 259 -19.58 -4.04 -30.10
CA SER A 259 -19.33 -5.47 -30.33
C SER A 259 -17.98 -5.81 -30.96
N SER A 260 -17.28 -4.85 -31.58
CA SER A 260 -15.98 -5.06 -32.23
C SER A 260 -14.79 -4.97 -31.26
N CYS A 261 -14.95 -4.32 -30.11
CA CYS A 261 -13.92 -4.24 -29.06
C CYS A 261 -13.92 -5.43 -28.09
N ARG A 262 -14.90 -6.35 -28.19
CA ARG A 262 -14.99 -7.56 -27.35
C ARG A 262 -14.07 -8.71 -27.79
N ARG A 263 -13.25 -8.52 -28.82
CA ARG A 263 -12.34 -9.54 -29.34
C ARG A 263 -10.96 -8.94 -29.58
N ASN A 264 -10.13 -8.94 -28.54
CA ASN A 264 -8.70 -9.27 -28.58
C ASN A 264 -8.13 -9.30 -27.17
#